data_AF-A0A354ME35-F1
#
_entry.id   AF-A0A354ME35-F1
#
_cell.length_a   1.000
_cell.length_b   1.000
_cell.length_c   1.000
_cell.angle_alpha   90.00
_cell.angle_beta   90.00
_cell.angle_gamma   90.00
#
_symmetry.space_group_name_H-M   'P 1'
#
loop_
_entity.id
_entity.type
_entity.pdbx_description
1 polymer ?
#
loop_
_entity_poly.entity_id
_entity_poly.type
_entity_poly.pdbx_seq_one_letter_code
_entity_poly.pdbx_strand_id
1 'polypeptide(L)'
;MRGFYIDKERTIKKVVEKVERASTTFEKANTELKRKYLKWNIEVFNIIAASVSVSRGSFGTGYPFYVLDKDLNGDIPIISEQIRYNRQLLRDGEIVQKSIWQCESCLKRNYEIMPDLKIICKPCPNMIDSLKPRKIINRLPDLDMWLVCEDGKVEEAQTELGALLEKYNMRTSDVAPLQSLSDVVEIATNLKDGTFPKIFLPIDAHIMEQSKLEELISQVPDELRLTKLEGRKPYLPIRPKSLRKKWQYDDEAYNFIYDYLSAFTAFNFTQEMEDTLQKSRIRVVQEHTPEELFEFLMQSATPANFRRFQEHKLEEIFYNRVTSWSDLAKKQKEDLEEELMPEF
;
A
#
# COMPACT_ATOMS: atom_id res chain seq x y z
N MET A 1 -9.27 -40.24 26.98
CA MET A 1 -8.80 -38.88 27.32
C MET A 1 -7.90 -38.40 26.20
N ARG A 2 -8.36 -37.47 25.36
CA ARG A 2 -7.51 -36.84 24.34
C ARG A 2 -6.75 -35.71 25.03
N GLY A 3 -5.42 -35.82 25.07
CA GLY A 3 -4.57 -34.78 25.63
C GLY A 3 -4.73 -33.50 24.82
N PHE A 4 -5.15 -32.42 25.49
CA PHE A 4 -5.03 -31.07 24.98
C PHE A 4 -3.53 -30.78 24.81
N TYR A 5 -3.07 -30.64 23.57
CA TYR A 5 -1.78 -30.02 23.30
C TYR A 5 -1.87 -28.57 23.79
N ILE A 6 -1.25 -28.27 24.93
CA ILE A 6 -1.01 -26.89 25.37
C ILE A 6 0.00 -26.33 24.36
N ASP A 7 -0.50 -25.48 23.47
CA ASP A 7 0.30 -24.70 22.53
C ASP A 7 1.36 -23.94 23.34
N LYS A 8 2.64 -24.28 23.15
CA LYS A 8 3.76 -23.70 23.91
C LYS A 8 3.73 -22.19 23.69
N GLU A 9 3.43 -21.43 24.74
CA GLU A 9 3.40 -19.98 24.72
C GLU A 9 4.64 -19.41 24.01
N ARG A 10 4.43 -18.62 22.94
CA ARG A 10 5.56 -18.04 22.19
C ARG A 10 6.19 -16.93 23.00
N THR A 11 7.51 -17.01 23.16
CA THR A 11 8.29 -15.90 23.72
C THR A 11 8.34 -14.74 22.73
N ILE A 12 8.53 -13.53 23.24
CA ILE A 12 8.73 -12.33 22.42
C ILE A 12 9.84 -12.57 21.40
N LYS A 13 10.98 -13.12 21.83
CA LYS A 13 12.11 -13.48 20.95
C LYS A 13 11.66 -14.24 19.71
N LYS A 14 10.90 -15.32 19.90
CA LYS A 14 10.45 -16.18 18.79
C LYS A 14 9.54 -15.44 17.82
N VAL A 15 8.66 -14.56 18.32
CA VAL A 15 7.74 -13.81 17.47
C VAL A 15 8.50 -12.77 16.66
N VAL A 16 9.36 -11.96 17.30
CA VAL A 16 10.12 -10.91 16.60
C VAL A 16 11.12 -11.48 15.59
N GLU A 17 11.81 -12.58 15.93
CA GLU A 17 12.73 -13.27 15.00
C GLU A 17 11.98 -13.86 13.80
N LYS A 18 10.79 -14.43 14.02
CA LYS A 18 9.95 -14.96 12.94
C LYS A 18 9.53 -13.86 11.97
N VAL A 19 9.05 -12.73 12.50
CA VAL A 19 8.58 -11.58 11.69
C VAL A 19 9.74 -10.94 10.94
N GLU A 20 10.83 -10.60 11.64
CA GLU A 20 11.99 -9.98 11.01
C GLU A 20 12.53 -10.87 9.89
N ARG A 21 12.70 -12.17 10.16
CA ARG A 21 13.22 -13.11 9.17
C ARG A 21 12.31 -13.20 7.94
N ALA A 22 11.00 -13.32 8.14
CA ALA A 22 10.05 -13.44 7.04
C ALA A 22 10.03 -12.18 6.17
N SER A 23 9.86 -11.01 6.78
CA SER A 23 9.83 -9.73 6.06
C SER A 23 11.15 -9.41 5.37
N THR A 24 12.29 -9.66 6.03
CA THR A 24 13.62 -9.47 5.43
C THR A 24 13.88 -10.47 4.30
N THR A 25 13.40 -11.71 4.42
CA THR A 25 13.51 -12.71 3.34
C THR A 25 12.67 -12.30 2.14
N PHE A 26 11.43 -11.85 2.36
CA PHE A 26 10.59 -11.31 1.30
C PHE A 26 11.25 -10.12 0.61
N GLU A 27 11.80 -9.16 1.38
CA GLU A 27 12.50 -8.00 0.85
C GLU A 27 13.69 -8.40 -0.03
N LYS A 28 14.50 -9.34 0.44
CA LYS A 28 15.69 -9.83 -0.28
C LYS A 28 15.40 -10.75 -1.47
N ALA A 29 14.19 -11.28 -1.60
CA ALA A 29 13.79 -12.16 -2.70
C ALA A 29 13.56 -11.37 -4.01
N ASN A 30 14.52 -10.55 -4.41
CA ASN A 30 14.49 -9.78 -5.66
C ASN A 30 14.64 -10.72 -6.86
N THR A 31 13.52 -11.28 -7.31
CA THR A 31 13.44 -12.24 -8.40
C THR A 31 12.27 -11.90 -9.30
N GLU A 32 12.35 -12.32 -10.57
CA GLU A 32 11.22 -12.23 -11.48
C GLU A 32 9.99 -12.99 -10.94
N LEU A 33 10.21 -14.07 -10.20
CA LEU A 33 9.15 -14.82 -9.51
C LEU A 33 8.39 -13.95 -8.51
N LYS A 34 9.09 -13.17 -7.67
CA LYS A 34 8.44 -12.23 -6.73
C LYS A 34 7.62 -11.18 -7.47
N ARG A 35 8.15 -10.64 -8.59
CA ARG A 35 7.39 -9.69 -9.42
C ARG A 35 6.12 -10.32 -10.00
N LYS A 36 6.23 -11.52 -10.58
CA LYS A 36 5.07 -12.29 -11.09
C LYS A 36 4.04 -12.56 -9.99
N TYR A 37 4.50 -12.89 -8.79
CA TYR A 37 3.63 -13.10 -7.63
C TYR A 37 2.89 -11.81 -7.23
N LEU A 38 3.60 -10.69 -7.09
CA LEU A 38 2.98 -9.39 -6.79
C LEU A 38 1.95 -9.00 -7.86
N LYS A 39 2.31 -9.13 -9.14
CA LYS A 39 1.41 -8.87 -10.26
C LYS A 39 0.15 -9.74 -10.20
N TRP A 40 0.29 -11.03 -9.92
CA TRP A 40 -0.85 -11.93 -9.74
C TRP A 40 -1.80 -11.49 -8.61
N ASN A 41 -1.27 -11.04 -7.46
CA ASN A 41 -2.11 -10.53 -6.37
C ASN A 41 -2.93 -9.31 -6.84
N ILE A 42 -2.27 -8.36 -7.52
CA ILE A 42 -2.88 -7.12 -8.01
C ILE A 42 -3.93 -7.42 -9.09
N GLU A 43 -3.61 -8.28 -10.06
CA GLU A 43 -4.54 -8.69 -11.12
C GLU A 43 -5.80 -9.35 -10.56
N VAL A 44 -5.65 -10.24 -9.57
CA VAL A 44 -6.81 -10.87 -8.94
C VAL A 44 -7.66 -9.84 -8.18
N PHE A 45 -7.03 -8.90 -7.46
CA PHE A 45 -7.78 -7.81 -6.83
C PHE A 45 -8.55 -6.99 -7.87
N ASN A 46 -7.92 -6.64 -8.99
CA ASN A 46 -8.56 -5.85 -10.04
C ASN A 46 -9.75 -6.58 -10.68
N ILE A 47 -9.67 -7.92 -10.84
CA ILE A 47 -10.80 -8.75 -11.30
C ILE A 47 -11.94 -8.73 -10.27
N ILE A 48 -11.61 -8.83 -8.98
CA ILE A 48 -12.58 -8.72 -7.89
C ILE A 48 -13.25 -7.35 -7.90
N ALA A 49 -12.47 -6.27 -7.97
CA ALA A 49 -12.94 -4.90 -8.00
C ALA A 49 -13.84 -4.61 -9.21
N ALA A 50 -13.50 -5.15 -10.39
CA ALA A 50 -14.33 -5.04 -11.59
C ALA A 50 -15.64 -5.85 -11.51
N SER A 51 -15.72 -6.84 -10.62
CA SER A 51 -16.93 -7.63 -10.40
C SER A 51 -17.94 -6.95 -9.46
N VAL A 52 -17.55 -5.84 -8.82
CA VAL A 52 -18.46 -5.00 -8.03
C VAL A 52 -19.33 -4.19 -8.98
N SER A 53 -20.66 -4.27 -8.80
CA SER A 53 -21.66 -3.71 -9.71
C SER A 53 -21.53 -2.20 -9.93
N VAL A 54 -21.13 -1.49 -8.89
CA VAL A 54 -20.95 -0.03 -8.85
C VAL A 54 -19.50 0.40 -9.08
N SER A 55 -18.65 -0.49 -9.59
CA SER A 55 -17.23 -0.20 -9.84
C SER A 55 -17.03 0.85 -10.94
N ARG A 56 -16.02 1.70 -10.74
CA ARG A 56 -15.52 2.69 -11.69
C ARG A 56 -14.02 2.52 -11.97
N GLY A 57 -13.44 1.46 -11.45
CA GLY A 57 -12.03 1.14 -11.55
C GLY A 57 -11.39 0.92 -10.19
N SER A 58 -10.07 0.79 -10.20
CA SER A 58 -9.28 0.54 -9.00
C SER A 58 -7.90 1.17 -9.15
N PHE A 59 -7.20 1.38 -8.04
CA PHE A 59 -5.82 1.84 -8.09
C PHE A 59 -5.01 1.27 -6.93
N GLY A 60 -3.69 1.25 -7.12
CA GLY A 60 -2.72 0.86 -6.10
C GLY A 60 -1.90 2.05 -5.59
N THR A 61 -1.49 1.97 -4.32
CA THR A 61 -0.59 2.92 -3.66
C THR A 61 0.47 2.18 -2.86
N GLY A 62 1.52 2.85 -2.38
CA GLY A 62 2.56 2.18 -1.60
C GLY A 62 3.34 1.13 -2.39
N TYR A 63 3.79 0.06 -1.72
CA TYR A 63 4.57 -1.02 -2.33
C TYR A 63 3.62 -2.03 -3.00
N PRO A 64 3.93 -2.56 -4.20
CA PRO A 64 5.14 -2.37 -5.00
C PRO A 64 5.04 -1.21 -6.00
N PHE A 65 4.00 -0.40 -5.92
CA PHE A 65 3.70 0.60 -6.95
C PHE A 65 4.70 1.73 -7.02
N TYR A 66 5.44 2.06 -5.95
CA TYR A 66 6.56 3.01 -6.03
C TYR A 66 7.88 2.40 -6.54
N VAL A 67 7.93 1.08 -6.79
CA VAL A 67 9.14 0.42 -7.32
C VAL A 67 8.97 -0.19 -8.71
N LEU A 68 7.73 -0.34 -9.18
CA LEU A 68 7.41 -0.84 -10.52
C LEU A 68 6.84 0.28 -11.39
N ASP A 69 6.85 0.08 -12.69
CA ASP A 69 6.15 0.97 -13.63
C ASP A 69 4.63 0.70 -13.66
N LYS A 70 3.90 1.48 -14.47
CA LYS A 70 2.45 1.38 -14.61
C LYS A 70 1.95 0.01 -15.09
N ASP A 71 2.79 -0.75 -15.79
CA ASP A 71 2.49 -2.07 -16.34
C ASP A 71 2.98 -3.21 -15.42
N LEU A 72 3.45 -2.82 -14.21
CA LEU A 72 4.03 -3.67 -13.17
C LEU A 72 5.33 -4.37 -13.61
N ASN A 73 6.08 -3.74 -14.52
CA ASN A 73 7.40 -4.15 -14.94
C ASN A 73 8.50 -3.37 -14.19
N GLY A 74 9.75 -3.77 -14.45
CA GLY A 74 10.95 -3.29 -13.74
C GLY A 74 11.54 -4.33 -12.79
N ASP A 75 12.70 -3.99 -12.22
CA ASP A 75 13.39 -4.76 -11.19
C ASP A 75 12.99 -4.26 -9.81
N ILE A 76 12.75 -5.16 -8.86
CA ILE A 76 12.35 -4.80 -7.50
C ILE A 76 13.62 -4.50 -6.69
N PRO A 77 13.97 -3.23 -6.38
CA PRO A 77 15.16 -2.95 -5.60
C PRO A 77 15.01 -3.52 -4.18
N ILE A 78 16.16 -3.89 -3.58
CA ILE A 78 16.22 -4.16 -2.15
C ILE A 78 16.28 -2.82 -1.44
N ILE A 79 15.31 -2.54 -0.57
CA ILE A 79 15.20 -1.31 0.19
C ILE A 79 15.91 -1.49 1.53
N SER A 80 17.11 -0.93 1.66
CA SER A 80 17.96 -1.10 2.86
C SER A 80 17.26 -0.61 4.12
N GLU A 81 16.51 0.50 4.01
CA GLU A 81 15.71 1.04 5.10
C GLU A 81 14.62 0.09 5.56
N GLN A 82 14.01 -0.71 4.68
CA GLN A 82 13.01 -1.71 5.07
C GLN A 82 13.65 -2.83 5.89
N ILE A 83 14.84 -3.30 5.50
CA ILE A 83 15.60 -4.30 6.27
C ILE A 83 16.02 -3.73 7.63
N ARG A 84 16.52 -2.49 7.67
CA ARG A 84 16.88 -1.81 8.92
C ARG A 84 15.67 -1.66 9.83
N TYR A 85 14.53 -1.25 9.26
CA TYR A 85 13.25 -1.16 9.95
C TYR A 85 12.92 -2.52 10.54
N ASN A 86 12.86 -3.60 9.76
CA ASN A 86 12.56 -4.96 10.26
C ASN A 86 13.46 -5.36 11.44
N ARG A 87 14.78 -5.12 11.34
CA ARG A 87 15.76 -5.41 12.41
C ARG A 87 15.54 -4.59 13.68
N GLN A 88 14.92 -3.41 13.59
CA GLN A 88 14.57 -2.62 14.77
C GLN A 88 13.61 -3.39 15.68
N LEU A 89 12.73 -4.25 15.13
CA LEU A 89 11.81 -5.06 15.93
C LEU A 89 12.57 -6.03 16.87
N LEU A 90 13.73 -6.53 16.44
CA LEU A 90 14.58 -7.37 17.30
C LEU A 90 15.12 -6.57 18.48
N ARG A 91 15.65 -5.37 18.20
CA ARG A 91 16.19 -4.46 19.22
C ARG A 91 15.13 -4.06 20.24
N ASP A 92 13.93 -3.72 19.77
CA ASP A 92 12.79 -3.38 20.63
C ASP A 92 12.39 -4.54 21.56
N GLY A 93 12.67 -5.79 21.15
CA GLY A 93 12.41 -7.01 21.91
C GLY A 93 13.52 -7.47 22.86
N GLU A 94 14.74 -6.92 22.78
CA GLU A 94 15.92 -7.46 23.48
C GLU A 94 15.74 -7.53 25.00
N ILE A 95 15.19 -6.46 25.59
CA ILE A 95 15.02 -6.32 27.04
C ILE A 95 13.97 -7.26 27.64
N VAL A 96 13.05 -7.77 26.81
CA VAL A 96 11.93 -8.63 27.22
C VAL A 96 11.91 -9.96 26.46
N GLN A 97 13.04 -10.35 25.85
CA GLN A 97 13.12 -11.48 24.92
C GLN A 97 12.62 -12.83 25.49
N LYS A 98 12.77 -13.04 26.82
CA LYS A 98 12.35 -14.26 27.53
C LYS A 98 10.87 -14.21 27.95
N SER A 99 10.25 -13.04 27.94
CA SER A 99 8.86 -12.86 28.32
C SER A 99 7.93 -13.50 27.29
N ILE A 100 6.78 -13.95 27.75
CA ILE A 100 5.72 -14.49 26.89
C ILE A 100 5.05 -13.34 26.16
N TRP A 101 4.81 -13.52 24.86
CA TRP A 101 4.02 -12.58 24.08
C TRP A 101 2.53 -12.79 24.35
N GLN A 102 2.05 -12.23 25.46
CA GLN A 102 0.67 -12.38 25.96
C GLN A 102 -0.40 -11.96 24.95
N CYS A 103 -0.03 -11.15 23.94
CA CYS A 103 -0.96 -10.74 22.90
C CYS A 103 -1.42 -11.91 22.03
N GLU A 104 -0.62 -12.98 21.84
CA GLU A 104 -1.07 -14.14 21.06
C GLU A 104 -2.27 -14.84 21.69
N SER A 105 -2.19 -15.14 22.99
CA SER A 105 -3.29 -15.78 23.70
C SER A 105 -4.51 -14.87 23.81
N CYS A 106 -4.30 -13.56 23.97
CA CYS A 106 -5.37 -12.57 23.94
C CYS A 106 -6.10 -12.57 22.58
N LEU A 107 -5.35 -12.50 21.47
CA LEU A 107 -5.92 -12.55 20.12
C LEU A 107 -6.69 -13.86 19.91
N LYS A 108 -6.11 -15.02 20.24
CA LYS A 108 -6.80 -16.32 20.08
C LYS A 108 -8.12 -16.42 20.84
N ARG A 109 -8.21 -15.83 22.03
CA ARG A 109 -9.42 -15.94 22.89
C ARG A 109 -10.47 -14.89 22.58
N ASN A 110 -10.02 -13.66 22.31
CA ASN A 110 -10.88 -12.49 22.37
C ASN A 110 -11.06 -11.82 21.01
N TYR A 111 -10.26 -12.15 19.99
CA TYR A 111 -10.26 -11.37 18.75
C TYR A 111 -11.64 -11.26 18.10
N GLU A 112 -12.43 -12.33 18.06
CA GLU A 112 -13.79 -12.33 17.50
C GLU A 112 -14.72 -11.30 18.16
N ILE A 113 -14.62 -11.15 19.48
CA ILE A 113 -15.48 -10.27 20.28
C ILE A 113 -14.85 -8.88 20.55
N MET A 114 -13.57 -8.72 20.26
CA MET A 114 -12.85 -7.46 20.45
C MET A 114 -13.13 -6.47 19.31
N PRO A 115 -13.35 -5.18 19.60
CA PRO A 115 -13.17 -4.09 18.65
C PRO A 115 -11.82 -4.12 17.91
N ASP A 116 -11.65 -3.20 16.96
CA ASP A 116 -10.41 -3.01 16.21
C ASP A 116 -9.16 -2.91 17.12
N LEU A 117 -8.02 -3.41 16.64
CA LEU A 117 -6.75 -3.42 17.40
C LEU A 117 -6.30 -2.01 17.83
N LYS A 118 -6.62 -0.95 17.08
CA LYS A 118 -6.34 0.44 17.45
C LYS A 118 -7.03 0.83 18.76
N ILE A 119 -8.22 0.31 19.01
CA ILE A 119 -9.05 0.70 20.16
C ILE A 119 -8.58 -0.03 21.42
N ILE A 120 -8.32 -1.34 21.33
CA ILE A 120 -8.04 -2.16 22.52
C ILE A 120 -6.54 -2.36 22.76
N CYS A 121 -5.76 -2.65 21.72
CA CYS A 121 -4.35 -2.97 21.92
C CYS A 121 -3.53 -1.71 22.20
N LYS A 122 -3.81 -0.58 21.53
CA LYS A 122 -3.06 0.68 21.72
C LYS A 122 -3.02 1.14 23.18
N PRO A 123 -4.12 1.17 23.96
CA PRO A 123 -4.06 1.53 25.38
C PRO A 123 -3.62 0.39 26.33
N CYS A 124 -3.50 -0.86 25.85
CA CYS A 124 -3.20 -2.01 26.71
C CYS A 124 -1.82 -1.89 27.39
N PRO A 125 -1.72 -2.01 28.73
CA PRO A 125 -0.45 -1.90 29.46
C PRO A 125 0.36 -3.21 29.51
N ASN A 126 -0.23 -4.33 29.10
CA ASN A 126 0.37 -5.68 29.24
C ASN A 126 1.50 -5.96 28.23
N MET A 127 1.78 -5.01 27.33
CA MET A 127 2.84 -5.12 26.33
C MET A 127 3.39 -3.74 26.02
N ILE A 128 4.71 -3.64 25.85
CA ILE A 128 5.35 -2.39 25.40
C ILE A 128 4.86 -2.05 23.99
N ASP A 129 4.71 -0.74 23.71
CA ASP A 129 4.00 -0.29 22.51
C ASP A 129 4.59 -0.87 21.22
N SER A 130 5.92 -0.87 21.09
CA SER A 130 6.68 -1.39 19.95
C SER A 130 6.48 -2.88 19.67
N LEU A 131 5.98 -3.66 20.63
CA LEU A 131 5.76 -5.11 20.53
C LEU A 131 4.28 -5.50 20.55
N LYS A 132 3.37 -4.52 20.48
CA LYS A 132 1.94 -4.79 20.32
C LYS A 132 1.65 -5.37 18.93
N PRO A 133 0.56 -6.15 18.76
CA PRO A 133 0.22 -6.82 17.51
C PRO A 133 0.35 -5.92 16.28
N ARG A 134 -0.25 -4.73 16.31
CA ARG A 134 -0.20 -3.79 15.18
C ARG A 134 1.24 -3.40 14.79
N LYS A 135 2.13 -3.17 15.75
CA LYS A 135 3.53 -2.82 15.44
C LYS A 135 4.32 -3.97 14.81
N ILE A 136 3.96 -5.21 15.16
CA ILE A 136 4.53 -6.43 14.58
C ILE A 136 3.95 -6.66 13.18
N ILE A 137 2.64 -6.52 13.02
CA ILE A 137 1.92 -6.73 11.75
C ILE A 137 2.35 -5.70 10.70
N ASN A 138 2.52 -4.43 11.08
CA ASN A 138 3.01 -3.37 10.18
C ASN A 138 4.43 -3.62 9.62
N ARG A 139 5.10 -4.73 10.00
CA ARG A 139 6.38 -5.15 9.41
C ARG A 139 6.20 -6.13 8.27
N LEU A 140 5.03 -6.74 8.17
CA LEU A 140 4.71 -7.69 7.13
C LEU A 140 4.49 -6.92 5.82
N PRO A 141 4.92 -7.48 4.68
CA PRO A 141 4.52 -6.95 3.38
C PRO A 141 3.01 -7.11 3.21
N ASP A 142 2.39 -6.06 2.73
CA ASP A 142 0.99 -5.95 2.35
C ASP A 142 0.86 -5.24 0.99
N LEU A 143 -0.37 -5.15 0.50
CA LEU A 143 -0.73 -4.40 -0.72
C LEU A 143 -1.80 -3.37 -0.38
N ASP A 144 -1.53 -2.09 -0.65
CA ASP A 144 -2.53 -1.02 -0.52
C ASP A 144 -3.33 -0.89 -1.82
N MET A 145 -4.58 -1.35 -1.79
CA MET A 145 -5.47 -1.42 -2.96
C MET A 145 -6.76 -0.66 -2.72
N TRP A 146 -7.23 0.00 -3.78
CA TRP A 146 -8.38 0.90 -3.73
C TRP A 146 -9.40 0.51 -4.79
N LEU A 147 -10.67 0.43 -4.39
CA LEU A 147 -11.82 0.41 -5.29
C LEU A 147 -12.35 1.85 -5.44
N VAL A 148 -12.57 2.25 -6.70
CA VAL A 148 -13.33 3.45 -7.02
C VAL A 148 -14.74 3.04 -7.36
N CYS A 149 -15.74 3.67 -6.74
CA CYS A 149 -17.14 3.36 -6.94
C CYS A 149 -17.94 4.59 -7.41
N GLU A 150 -19.14 4.34 -7.92
CA GLU A 150 -20.14 5.36 -8.19
C GLU A 150 -20.41 6.24 -6.95
N ASP A 151 -20.66 7.53 -7.19
CA ASP A 151 -21.01 8.48 -6.12
C ASP A 151 -22.29 8.03 -5.40
N GLY A 152 -22.27 8.09 -4.05
CA GLY A 152 -23.37 7.65 -3.21
C GLY A 152 -23.49 6.13 -3.04
N LYS A 153 -22.58 5.33 -3.62
CA LYS A 153 -22.66 3.86 -3.63
C LYS A 153 -21.65 3.14 -2.74
N VAL A 154 -20.98 3.85 -1.82
CA VAL A 154 -19.97 3.29 -0.91
C VAL A 154 -20.50 2.09 -0.09
N GLU A 155 -21.75 2.13 0.38
CA GLU A 155 -22.33 1.03 1.17
C GLU A 155 -22.65 -0.23 0.33
N GLU A 156 -22.95 -0.05 -0.95
CA GLU A 156 -23.15 -1.15 -1.90
C GLU A 156 -21.78 -1.75 -2.25
N ALA A 157 -20.82 -0.90 -2.61
CA ALA A 157 -19.45 -1.28 -2.91
C ALA A 157 -18.78 -2.07 -1.78
N GLN A 158 -18.92 -1.62 -0.51
CA GLN A 158 -18.30 -2.33 0.62
C GLN A 158 -18.89 -3.74 0.83
N THR A 159 -20.19 -3.90 0.57
CA THR A 159 -20.91 -5.14 0.83
C THR A 159 -20.47 -6.18 -0.19
N GLU A 160 -20.47 -5.80 -1.47
CA GLU A 160 -20.04 -6.67 -2.55
C GLU A 160 -18.54 -6.95 -2.50
N LEU A 161 -17.69 -5.92 -2.34
CA LEU A 161 -16.25 -6.09 -2.26
C LEU A 161 -15.87 -6.96 -1.05
N GLY A 162 -16.47 -6.72 0.11
CA GLY A 162 -16.23 -7.53 1.31
C GLY A 162 -16.55 -9.01 1.09
N ALA A 163 -17.72 -9.32 0.50
CA ALA A 163 -18.12 -10.68 0.21
C ALA A 163 -17.21 -11.37 -0.82
N LEU A 164 -16.77 -10.62 -1.84
CA LEU A 164 -15.84 -11.15 -2.85
C LEU A 164 -14.45 -11.40 -2.28
N LEU A 165 -13.90 -10.48 -1.50
CA LEU A 165 -12.61 -10.65 -0.82
C LEU A 165 -12.61 -11.89 0.09
N GLU A 166 -13.69 -12.09 0.85
CA GLU A 166 -13.88 -13.29 1.67
C GLU A 166 -13.95 -14.56 0.81
N LYS A 167 -14.75 -14.56 -0.26
CA LYS A 167 -14.89 -15.69 -1.19
C LYS A 167 -13.56 -16.11 -1.81
N TYR A 168 -12.71 -15.16 -2.18
CA TYR A 168 -11.38 -15.43 -2.75
C TYR A 168 -10.29 -15.62 -1.70
N ASN A 169 -10.63 -15.55 -0.41
CA ASN A 169 -9.70 -15.67 0.70
C ASN A 169 -8.55 -14.63 0.66
N MET A 170 -8.85 -13.42 0.18
CA MET A 170 -7.94 -12.29 0.17
C MET A 170 -8.27 -11.41 1.38
N ARG A 171 -7.42 -11.47 2.41
CA ARG A 171 -7.75 -10.94 3.75
C ARG A 171 -6.89 -9.75 4.12
N THR A 172 -7.44 -8.87 4.94
CA THR A 172 -6.65 -7.81 5.56
C THR A 172 -5.90 -8.33 6.77
N SER A 173 -4.73 -7.75 7.06
CA SER A 173 -3.93 -8.17 8.20
C SER A 173 -4.60 -7.86 9.55
N ASP A 174 -5.50 -6.88 9.56
CA ASP A 174 -6.27 -6.51 10.75
C ASP A 174 -7.32 -7.57 11.10
N VAL A 175 -7.88 -8.32 10.13
CA VAL A 175 -8.90 -9.39 10.32
C VAL A 175 -8.30 -10.68 10.88
N ALA A 176 -7.12 -11.09 10.45
CA ALA A 176 -6.49 -12.31 10.92
C ALA A 176 -4.99 -12.13 11.21
N PRO A 177 -4.62 -11.41 12.29
CA PRO A 177 -3.23 -11.08 12.62
C PRO A 177 -2.28 -12.28 12.67
N LEU A 178 -2.68 -13.35 13.35
CA LEU A 178 -1.84 -14.54 13.55
C LEU A 178 -1.73 -15.40 12.28
N GLN A 179 -2.78 -15.40 11.47
CA GLN A 179 -2.79 -16.07 10.18
C GLN A 179 -1.87 -15.32 9.20
N SER A 180 -2.00 -13.99 9.12
CA SER A 180 -1.14 -13.12 8.30
C SER A 180 0.34 -13.35 8.58
N LEU A 181 0.71 -13.48 9.87
CA LEU A 181 2.08 -13.81 10.27
C LEU A 181 2.56 -15.16 9.76
N SER A 182 1.66 -16.14 9.63
CA SER A 182 1.99 -17.48 9.15
C SER A 182 2.03 -17.50 7.62
N ASP A 183 1.08 -16.84 6.97
CA ASP A 183 1.01 -16.69 5.51
C ASP A 183 2.25 -16.02 4.96
N VAL A 184 2.69 -14.89 5.54
CA VAL A 184 3.90 -14.20 5.08
C VAL A 184 5.15 -15.05 5.23
N VAL A 185 5.23 -15.90 6.25
CA VAL A 185 6.37 -16.83 6.40
C VAL A 185 6.38 -17.88 5.30
N GLU A 186 5.22 -18.41 4.96
CA GLU A 186 5.07 -19.35 3.85
C GLU A 186 5.39 -18.67 2.51
N ILE A 187 4.84 -17.48 2.24
CA ILE A 187 5.13 -16.68 1.05
C ILE A 187 6.63 -16.42 0.91
N ALA A 188 7.28 -15.90 1.96
CA ALA A 188 8.70 -15.59 1.94
C ALA A 188 9.56 -16.85 1.74
N THR A 189 9.17 -17.98 2.32
CA THR A 189 9.88 -19.27 2.14
C THR A 189 9.74 -19.77 0.71
N ASN A 190 8.51 -19.81 0.18
CA ASN A 190 8.22 -20.22 -1.19
C ASN A 190 9.02 -19.38 -2.20
N LEU A 191 8.98 -18.05 -2.07
CA LEU A 191 9.74 -17.14 -2.94
C LEU A 191 11.26 -17.37 -2.85
N LYS A 192 11.79 -17.55 -1.64
CA LYS A 192 13.22 -17.86 -1.43
C LYS A 192 13.62 -19.18 -2.09
N ASP A 193 12.76 -20.17 -2.03
CA ASP A 193 13.00 -21.51 -2.56
C ASP A 193 12.63 -21.62 -4.05
N GLY A 194 12.27 -20.51 -4.71
CA GLY A 194 11.96 -20.47 -6.14
C GLY A 194 10.59 -21.06 -6.50
N THR A 195 9.68 -21.20 -5.53
CA THR A 195 8.32 -21.74 -5.70
C THR A 195 7.29 -20.63 -5.66
N PHE A 196 6.31 -20.67 -6.58
CA PHE A 196 5.24 -19.67 -6.62
C PHE A 196 4.29 -19.83 -5.42
N PRO A 197 4.10 -18.79 -4.57
CA PRO A 197 3.17 -18.87 -3.45
C PRO A 197 1.71 -18.95 -3.94
N LYS A 198 0.89 -19.80 -3.29
CA LYS A 198 -0.54 -20.00 -3.64
C LYS A 198 -1.52 -19.30 -2.68
N ILE A 199 -0.99 -18.40 -1.86
CA ILE A 199 -1.74 -17.61 -0.89
C ILE A 199 -1.49 -16.13 -1.16
N PHE A 200 -2.50 -15.31 -0.94
CA PHE A 200 -2.40 -13.87 -1.15
C PHE A 200 -1.57 -13.19 -0.06
N LEU A 201 -0.93 -12.08 -0.43
CA LEU A 201 -0.45 -11.12 0.56
C LEU A 201 -1.65 -10.54 1.33
N PRO A 202 -1.45 -10.14 2.59
CA PRO A 202 -2.41 -9.28 3.25
C PRO A 202 -2.68 -8.02 2.41
N ILE A 203 -3.92 -7.58 2.38
CA ILE A 203 -4.33 -6.36 1.66
C ILE A 203 -4.77 -5.27 2.64
N ASP A 204 -4.40 -4.02 2.42
CA ASP A 204 -5.11 -2.85 2.97
C ASP A 204 -6.07 -2.37 1.88
N ALA A 205 -7.37 -2.57 2.11
CA ALA A 205 -8.40 -2.36 1.09
C ALA A 205 -9.21 -1.11 1.41
N HIS A 206 -9.36 -0.24 0.42
CA HIS A 206 -10.03 1.05 0.56
C HIS A 206 -11.11 1.25 -0.50
N ILE A 207 -12.11 2.08 -0.19
CA ILE A 207 -13.16 2.50 -1.10
C ILE A 207 -13.21 4.02 -1.14
N MET A 208 -13.33 4.56 -2.35
CA MET A 208 -13.51 5.98 -2.64
C MET A 208 -14.55 6.17 -3.75
N GLU A 209 -15.26 7.29 -3.71
CA GLU A 209 -16.21 7.71 -4.74
C GLU A 209 -15.47 8.36 -5.91
N GLN A 210 -15.96 8.16 -7.13
CA GLN A 210 -15.36 8.67 -8.36
C GLN A 210 -15.13 10.19 -8.31
N SER A 211 -16.17 10.98 -8.00
CA SER A 211 -16.08 12.44 -8.00
C SER A 211 -15.01 12.96 -7.03
N LYS A 212 -14.88 12.34 -5.86
CA LYS A 212 -13.87 12.72 -4.85
C LYS A 212 -12.45 12.43 -5.32
N LEU A 213 -12.24 11.32 -6.02
CA LEU A 213 -10.93 10.99 -6.57
C LEU A 213 -10.56 11.94 -7.70
N GLU A 214 -11.48 12.21 -8.62
CA GLU A 214 -11.27 13.15 -9.72
C GLU A 214 -11.00 14.57 -9.22
N GLU A 215 -11.74 15.01 -8.20
CA GLU A 215 -11.49 16.28 -7.51
C GLU A 215 -10.06 16.31 -6.94
N LEU A 216 -9.65 15.28 -6.18
CA LEU A 216 -8.29 15.21 -5.62
C LEU A 216 -7.21 15.25 -6.70
N ILE A 217 -7.38 14.47 -7.77
CA ILE A 217 -6.44 14.44 -8.90
C ILE A 217 -6.35 15.82 -9.56
N SER A 218 -7.48 16.49 -9.80
CA SER A 218 -7.51 17.80 -10.46
C SER A 218 -6.91 18.92 -9.61
N GLN A 219 -6.92 18.79 -8.28
CA GLN A 219 -6.34 19.77 -7.36
C GLN A 219 -4.81 19.68 -7.22
N VAL A 220 -4.19 18.55 -7.59
CA VAL A 220 -2.73 18.36 -7.42
C VAL A 220 -1.89 19.47 -8.06
N PRO A 221 -2.08 19.86 -9.34
CA PRO A 221 -1.23 20.88 -9.96
C PRO A 221 -1.29 22.21 -9.22
N ASP A 222 -2.50 22.65 -8.84
CA ASP A 222 -2.69 23.91 -8.14
C ASP A 222 -2.13 23.87 -6.72
N GLU A 223 -2.23 22.73 -6.03
CA GLU A 223 -1.61 22.53 -4.72
C GLU A 223 -0.08 22.64 -4.78
N LEU A 224 0.56 22.00 -5.77
CA LEU A 224 2.04 22.07 -5.93
C LEU A 224 2.50 23.49 -6.30
N ARG A 225 1.74 24.18 -7.17
CA ARG A 225 2.00 25.57 -7.53
C ARG A 225 1.89 26.51 -6.32
N LEU A 226 0.82 26.38 -5.52
CA LEU A 226 0.64 27.18 -4.30
C LEU A 226 1.72 26.87 -3.26
N THR A 227 2.07 25.59 -3.09
CA THR A 227 3.15 25.14 -2.21
C THR A 227 4.47 25.81 -2.56
N LYS A 228 4.82 25.90 -3.84
CA LYS A 228 6.01 26.60 -4.35
C LYS A 228 5.97 28.10 -4.03
N LEU A 229 4.82 28.75 -4.22
CA LEU A 229 4.66 30.19 -4.01
C LEU A 229 4.68 30.58 -2.52
N GLU A 230 4.10 29.74 -1.67
CA GLU A 230 3.92 30.02 -0.23
C GLU A 230 5.03 29.43 0.63
N GLY A 231 5.87 28.54 0.08
CA GLY A 231 6.95 27.88 0.80
C GLY A 231 6.45 26.93 1.90
N ARG A 232 5.26 26.33 1.71
CA ARG A 232 4.65 25.38 2.67
C ARG A 232 4.86 23.94 2.23
N LYS A 233 4.52 22.98 3.09
CA LYS A 233 4.47 21.54 2.74
C LYS A 233 3.23 21.27 1.88
N PRO A 234 3.34 20.51 0.77
CA PRO A 234 2.18 20.17 -0.04
C PRO A 234 1.33 19.11 0.66
N TYR A 235 0.01 19.34 0.70
CA TYR A 235 -0.94 18.55 1.45
C TYR A 235 -2.35 18.56 0.82
N LEU A 236 -2.78 17.40 0.31
CA LEU A 236 -4.17 17.14 -0.05
C LEU A 236 -4.73 16.00 0.82
N PRO A 237 -5.73 16.26 1.67
CA PRO A 237 -6.25 15.25 2.58
C PRO A 237 -7.13 14.23 1.84
N ILE A 238 -6.83 12.94 2.01
CA ILE A 238 -7.70 11.83 1.57
C ILE A 238 -8.22 11.04 2.78
N ARG A 239 -9.51 10.71 2.77
CA ARG A 239 -10.20 9.95 3.83
C ARG A 239 -10.99 8.78 3.24
N PRO A 240 -10.36 7.61 3.01
CA PRO A 240 -11.07 6.44 2.52
C PRO A 240 -12.01 5.84 3.55
N LYS A 241 -12.94 5.01 3.04
CA LYS A 241 -13.51 3.93 3.84
C LYS A 241 -12.61 2.70 3.72
N SER A 242 -12.03 2.26 4.82
CA SER A 242 -11.00 1.21 4.86
C SER A 242 -11.54 -0.07 5.50
N LEU A 243 -11.15 -1.23 4.96
CA LEU A 243 -11.45 -2.52 5.53
C LEU A 243 -10.45 -2.84 6.66
N ARG A 244 -10.83 -2.52 7.89
CA ARG A 244 -10.09 -2.96 9.09
C ARG A 244 -10.68 -4.29 9.55
N LYS A 245 -11.12 -4.40 10.80
CA LYS A 245 -12.01 -5.51 11.21
C LYS A 245 -13.42 -5.40 10.60
N LYS A 246 -13.87 -4.16 10.41
CA LYS A 246 -15.09 -3.79 9.68
C LYS A 246 -14.75 -2.63 8.76
N TRP A 247 -15.59 -2.39 7.76
CA TRP A 247 -15.51 -1.17 6.97
C TRP A 247 -15.76 0.05 7.84
N GLN A 248 -14.81 0.98 7.86
CA GLN A 248 -14.88 2.20 8.65
C GLN A 248 -14.08 3.31 7.98
N TYR A 249 -14.46 4.57 8.22
CA TYR A 249 -13.62 5.69 7.86
C TYR A 249 -12.43 5.79 8.82
N ASP A 250 -11.24 6.07 8.30
CA ASP A 250 -10.09 6.33 9.15
C ASP A 250 -10.19 7.72 9.82
N ASP A 251 -9.73 7.81 11.07
CA ASP A 251 -9.84 9.02 11.90
C ASP A 251 -8.92 10.16 11.44
N GLU A 252 -7.82 9.80 10.77
CA GLU A 252 -6.80 10.72 10.28
C GLU A 252 -6.78 10.70 8.76
N ALA A 253 -6.70 11.88 8.15
CA ALA A 253 -6.51 12.00 6.71
C ALA A 253 -5.06 11.69 6.33
N TYR A 254 -4.88 11.00 5.21
CA TYR A 254 -3.57 10.79 4.60
C TYR A 254 -3.24 11.94 3.64
N ASN A 255 -1.96 12.14 3.35
CA ASN A 255 -1.53 13.13 2.37
C ASN A 255 -1.45 12.50 0.97
N PHE A 256 -2.46 12.76 0.15
CA PHE A 256 -2.58 12.22 -1.21
C PHE A 256 -1.42 12.62 -2.13
N ILE A 257 -0.76 13.76 -1.90
CA ILE A 257 0.37 14.22 -2.73
C ILE A 257 1.50 13.18 -2.74
N TYR A 258 1.77 12.54 -1.60
CA TYR A 258 2.83 11.53 -1.52
C TYR A 258 2.52 10.34 -2.45
N ASP A 259 1.31 9.80 -2.37
CA ASP A 259 0.90 8.65 -3.17
C ASP A 259 0.79 9.02 -4.64
N TYR A 260 0.22 10.18 -4.96
CA TYR A 260 0.12 10.70 -6.33
C TYR A 260 1.48 10.74 -7.03
N LEU A 261 2.49 11.29 -6.37
CA LEU A 261 3.84 11.44 -6.93
C LEU A 261 4.61 10.11 -6.97
N SER A 262 4.48 9.27 -5.95
CA SER A 262 5.34 8.08 -5.81
C SER A 262 4.73 6.79 -6.36
N ALA A 263 3.43 6.56 -6.21
CA ALA A 263 2.86 5.21 -6.23
C ALA A 263 1.52 5.10 -6.96
N PHE A 264 0.80 6.18 -7.22
CA PHE A 264 -0.57 6.14 -7.74
C PHE A 264 -0.64 5.47 -9.13
N THR A 265 -1.14 4.23 -9.14
CA THR A 265 -1.18 3.37 -10.33
C THR A 265 -2.63 2.95 -10.58
N ALA A 266 -3.23 3.50 -11.64
CA ALA A 266 -4.62 3.28 -12.00
C ALA A 266 -4.82 1.96 -12.78
N PHE A 267 -5.97 1.32 -12.56
CA PHE A 267 -6.39 0.09 -13.23
C PHE A 267 -7.87 0.18 -13.58
N ASN A 268 -8.21 -0.08 -14.85
CA ASN A 268 -9.59 -0.13 -15.34
C ASN A 268 -10.41 1.13 -15.01
N PHE A 269 -9.77 2.31 -15.03
CA PHE A 269 -10.47 3.59 -14.89
C PHE A 269 -11.41 3.81 -16.07
N THR A 270 -12.49 4.56 -15.83
CA THR A 270 -13.31 5.11 -16.93
C THR A 270 -12.47 6.06 -17.77
N GLN A 271 -12.90 6.32 -19.00
CA GLN A 271 -12.19 7.27 -19.87
C GLN A 271 -12.08 8.66 -19.24
N GLU A 272 -13.14 9.12 -18.57
CA GLU A 272 -13.17 10.41 -17.88
C GLU A 272 -12.12 10.52 -16.75
N MET A 273 -12.00 9.45 -15.95
CA MET A 273 -11.01 9.38 -14.88
C MET A 273 -9.58 9.34 -15.41
N GLU A 274 -9.35 8.57 -16.48
CA GLU A 274 -8.05 8.50 -17.14
C GLU A 274 -7.67 9.86 -17.73
N ASP A 275 -8.60 10.54 -18.42
CA ASP A 275 -8.39 11.89 -18.96
C ASP A 275 -8.06 12.89 -17.86
N THR A 276 -8.75 12.82 -16.73
CA THR A 276 -8.50 13.68 -15.56
C THR A 276 -7.11 13.45 -14.98
N LEU A 277 -6.69 12.19 -14.85
CA LEU A 277 -5.34 11.82 -14.39
C LEU A 277 -4.26 12.31 -15.35
N GLN A 278 -4.44 12.10 -16.65
CA GLN A 278 -3.45 12.50 -17.64
C GLN A 278 -3.33 14.02 -17.72
N LYS A 279 -4.46 14.76 -17.74
CA LYS A 279 -4.46 16.24 -17.71
C LYS A 279 -3.72 16.78 -16.48
N SER A 280 -3.97 16.17 -15.31
CA SER A 280 -3.28 16.56 -14.07
C SER A 280 -1.78 16.31 -14.15
N ARG A 281 -1.35 15.10 -14.57
CA ARG A 281 0.09 14.75 -14.73
C ARG A 281 0.80 15.66 -15.72
N ILE A 282 0.17 15.97 -16.86
CA ILE A 282 0.72 16.87 -17.87
C ILE A 282 0.95 18.27 -17.30
N ARG A 283 -0.05 18.85 -16.60
CA ARG A 283 0.12 20.15 -15.93
C ARG A 283 1.26 20.12 -14.92
N VAL A 284 1.33 19.09 -14.09
CA VAL A 284 2.38 18.92 -13.07
C VAL A 284 3.78 18.97 -13.70
N VAL A 285 4.04 18.24 -14.79
CA VAL A 285 5.37 18.22 -15.44
C VAL A 285 5.65 19.41 -16.34
N GLN A 286 4.64 20.21 -16.69
CA GLN A 286 4.81 21.49 -17.40
C GLN A 286 5.16 22.63 -16.44
N GLU A 287 4.63 22.59 -15.22
CA GLU A 287 4.78 23.66 -14.21
C GLU A 287 6.01 23.45 -13.30
N HIS A 288 6.59 22.25 -13.27
CA HIS A 288 7.66 21.86 -12.34
C HIS A 288 8.75 21.00 -12.99
N THR A 289 9.99 21.12 -12.47
CA THR A 289 11.09 20.22 -12.87
C THR A 289 11.01 18.90 -12.09
N PRO A 290 11.62 17.81 -12.59
CA PRO A 290 11.68 16.55 -11.85
C PRO A 290 12.27 16.69 -10.44
N GLU A 291 13.26 17.56 -10.26
CA GLU A 291 13.88 17.84 -8.96
C GLU A 291 12.90 18.53 -8.00
N GLU A 292 12.14 19.53 -8.46
CA GLU A 292 11.10 20.16 -7.66
C GLU A 292 10.03 19.15 -7.22
N LEU A 293 9.63 18.25 -8.13
CA LEU A 293 8.66 17.19 -7.83
C LEU A 293 9.22 16.19 -6.79
N PHE A 294 10.50 15.87 -6.86
CA PHE A 294 11.15 15.02 -5.86
C PHE A 294 11.19 15.70 -4.48
N GLU A 295 11.49 17.01 -4.44
CA GLU A 295 11.42 17.78 -3.20
C GLU A 295 10.02 17.79 -2.60
N PHE A 296 8.97 18.00 -3.40
CA PHE A 296 7.58 17.91 -2.93
C PHE A 296 7.25 16.52 -2.38
N LEU A 297 7.65 15.45 -3.07
CA LEU A 297 7.49 14.08 -2.60
C LEU A 297 8.12 13.90 -1.21
N MET A 298 9.37 14.36 -1.03
CA MET A 298 10.10 14.24 0.22
C MET A 298 9.48 15.07 1.34
N GLN A 299 8.97 16.27 1.04
CA GLN A 299 8.22 17.08 1.99
C GLN A 299 6.90 16.42 2.40
N SER A 300 6.19 15.80 1.46
CA SER A 300 4.92 15.10 1.73
C SER A 300 5.11 13.81 2.52
N ALA A 301 6.28 13.16 2.42
CA ALA A 301 6.57 11.87 3.02
C ALA A 301 6.45 11.84 4.56
N THR A 302 6.07 10.68 5.09
CA THR A 302 6.25 10.36 6.51
C THR A 302 7.75 10.13 6.80
N PRO A 303 8.21 10.20 8.06
CA PRO A 303 9.61 9.93 8.38
C PRO A 303 10.10 8.54 7.92
N ALA A 304 9.22 7.55 7.88
CA ALA A 304 9.56 6.21 7.38
C ALA A 304 9.73 6.21 5.86
N ASN A 305 8.80 6.83 5.13
CA ASN A 305 8.85 6.93 3.68
C ASN A 305 10.04 7.79 3.22
N PHE A 306 10.31 8.90 3.91
CA PHE A 306 11.46 9.75 3.65
C PHE A 306 12.76 8.93 3.66
N ARG A 307 12.98 8.12 4.71
CA ARG A 307 14.19 7.30 4.81
C ARG A 307 14.28 6.21 3.73
N ARG A 308 13.14 5.68 3.25
CA ARG A 308 13.14 4.72 2.14
C ARG A 308 13.63 5.40 0.86
N PHE A 309 13.12 6.59 0.56
CA PHE A 309 13.49 7.38 -0.61
C PHE A 309 14.90 8.00 -0.56
N GLN A 310 15.67 7.76 0.51
CA GLN A 310 17.12 8.02 0.52
C GLN A 310 17.91 6.93 -0.23
N GLU A 311 17.26 5.83 -0.63
CA GLU A 311 17.87 4.81 -1.49
C GLU A 311 17.88 5.32 -2.95
N HIS A 312 19.08 5.47 -3.53
CA HIS A 312 19.29 6.02 -4.88
C HIS A 312 18.40 5.38 -5.95
N LYS A 313 18.16 4.06 -5.86
CA LYS A 313 17.31 3.35 -6.82
C LYS A 313 15.85 3.82 -6.80
N LEU A 314 15.33 4.21 -5.64
CA LEU A 314 13.95 4.71 -5.55
C LEU A 314 13.84 6.11 -6.12
N GLU A 315 14.88 6.92 -5.97
CA GLU A 315 15.01 8.22 -6.61
C GLU A 315 15.09 8.08 -8.16
N GLU A 316 15.90 7.16 -8.69
CA GLU A 316 15.92 6.85 -10.14
C GLU A 316 14.55 6.40 -10.67
N ILE A 317 13.86 5.51 -9.94
CA ILE A 317 12.52 5.03 -10.32
C ILE A 317 11.52 6.19 -10.34
N PHE A 318 11.59 7.09 -9.35
CA PHE A 318 10.79 8.30 -9.32
C PHE A 318 11.04 9.19 -10.54
N TYR A 319 12.31 9.45 -10.87
CA TYR A 319 12.65 10.29 -12.02
C TYR A 319 12.14 9.68 -13.34
N ASN A 320 12.35 8.38 -13.55
CA ASN A 320 11.82 7.69 -14.72
C ASN A 320 10.29 7.79 -14.83
N ARG A 321 9.58 7.71 -13.68
CA ARG A 321 8.13 7.87 -13.62
C ARG A 321 7.69 9.26 -14.10
N VAL A 322 8.25 10.33 -13.53
CA VAL A 322 7.85 11.69 -13.91
C VAL A 322 8.26 12.01 -15.36
N THR A 323 9.40 11.52 -15.84
CA THR A 323 9.80 11.65 -17.25
C THR A 323 8.79 10.99 -18.18
N SER A 324 8.25 9.82 -17.82
CA SER A 324 7.23 9.14 -18.64
C SER A 324 5.95 9.97 -18.82
N TRP A 325 5.62 10.84 -17.84
CA TRP A 325 4.49 11.77 -17.96
C TRP A 325 4.81 12.91 -18.93
N SER A 326 6.06 13.38 -18.95
CA SER A 326 6.51 14.38 -19.92
C SER A 326 6.50 13.85 -21.36
N ASP A 327 6.87 12.59 -21.57
CA ASP A 327 6.86 11.97 -22.90
C ASP A 327 5.43 11.82 -23.45
N LEU A 328 4.48 11.48 -22.59
CA LEU A 328 3.05 11.50 -22.93
C LEU A 328 2.57 12.90 -23.30
N ALA A 329 3.01 13.93 -22.57
CA ALA A 329 2.66 15.32 -22.88
C ALA A 329 3.17 15.77 -24.26
N LYS A 330 4.38 15.37 -24.64
CA LYS A 330 4.97 15.67 -25.96
C LYS A 330 4.19 14.99 -27.07
N LYS A 331 3.90 13.69 -26.91
CA LYS A 331 3.16 12.92 -27.91
C LYS A 331 1.77 13.52 -28.19
N GLN A 332 1.03 13.91 -27.14
CA GLN A 332 -0.28 14.56 -27.34
C GLN A 332 -0.17 15.87 -28.11
N LYS A 333 0.91 16.63 -27.91
CA LYS A 333 1.14 17.87 -28.65
C LYS A 333 1.45 17.60 -30.12
N GLU A 334 2.26 16.59 -30.41
CA GLU A 334 2.57 16.15 -31.78
C GLU A 334 1.32 15.66 -32.51
N ASP A 335 0.50 14.81 -31.87
CA ASP A 335 -0.76 14.30 -32.43
C ASP A 335 -1.73 15.45 -32.77
N LEU A 336 -1.84 16.47 -31.90
CA LEU A 336 -2.67 17.67 -32.15
C LEU A 336 -2.13 18.55 -33.27
N GLU A 337 -0.81 18.67 -33.41
CA GLU A 337 -0.17 19.44 -34.49
C GLU A 337 -0.34 18.74 -35.85
N GLU A 338 -0.34 17.40 -35.89
CA GLU A 338 -0.62 16.61 -37.10
C GLU A 338 -2.09 16.67 -37.53
N GLU A 339 -3.06 16.61 -36.61
CA GLU A 339 -4.49 16.76 -36.92
C GLU A 339 -4.86 18.16 -37.46
N LEU A 340 -4.06 19.18 -37.11
CA LEU A 340 -4.25 20.56 -37.56
C LEU A 340 -3.53 20.88 -38.87
N MET A 341 -2.78 19.93 -39.45
CA MET A 341 -2.19 20.11 -40.78
C MET A 341 -3.28 19.92 -41.86
N PRO A 342 -3.52 20.92 -42.74
CA PRO A 342 -4.43 20.72 -43.86
C PRO A 342 -3.89 19.61 -44.76
N GLU A 343 -4.75 18.67 -45.15
CA GLU A 343 -4.46 17.76 -46.28
C GLU A 343 -4.12 18.64 -47.50
N PHE A 344 -2.86 18.60 -47.93
CA PHE A 344 -2.38 19.29 -49.13
C PHE A 344 -2.59 18.45 -50.38
#